data_AF-A0A920EMX6-F1
#
_entry.id   AF-A0A920EMX6-F1
#
_cell.length_a   1.000
_cell.length_b   1.000
_cell.length_c   1.000
_cell.angle_alpha   90.00
_cell.angle_beta   90.00
_cell.angle_gamma   90.00
#
_symmetry.space_group_name_H-M   'P 1'
#
loop_
_entity.id
_entity.type
_entity.pdbx_description
1 polymer ?
#
loop_
_entity_poly.entity_id
_entity_poly.type
_entity_poly.pdbx_seq_one_letter_code
_entity_poly.pdbx_strand_id
1 'polypeptide(L)'
;MNSITARNKSEKRFKMYGKVAVTVAISFLVILLYNIFSSGISAFKQTYVAVQLDIPANLDKKTLNPRSELNKSFLKMFPDLQSRAEKRAALSLLSKGARYEFKDLLLNNEGKDLNGYYWFLASSDLDMYIKGTVKRQGDTAGRIDEYQMKLIDILQSKI
;
A
#
# COMPACT_ATOMS: atom_id res chain seq x y z
N MET A 1 -62.46 -24.55 28.68
CA MET A 1 -62.32 -24.29 27.23
C MET A 1 -61.23 -23.24 27.02
N ASN A 2 -59.98 -23.60 26.67
CA ASN A 2 -58.92 -22.63 26.31
C ASN A 2 -57.72 -23.24 25.54
N SER A 3 -57.92 -24.36 24.83
CA SER A 3 -56.83 -25.06 24.11
C SER A 3 -56.35 -24.34 22.85
N ILE A 4 -57.23 -23.56 22.20
CA ILE A 4 -56.93 -22.86 20.94
C ILE A 4 -56.06 -21.61 21.18
N THR A 5 -56.40 -20.80 22.19
CA THR A 5 -55.65 -19.57 22.54
C THR A 5 -54.25 -19.87 23.05
N ALA A 6 -54.05 -20.97 23.78
CA ALA A 6 -52.72 -21.41 24.22
C ALA A 6 -51.83 -21.83 23.04
N ARG A 7 -52.38 -22.58 22.07
CA ARG A 7 -51.65 -23.03 20.88
C ARG A 7 -51.28 -21.89 19.93
N ASN A 8 -52.18 -20.91 19.79
CA ASN A 8 -51.91 -19.71 18.98
C ASN A 8 -50.77 -18.86 19.58
N LYS A 9 -50.63 -18.83 20.91
CA LYS A 9 -49.53 -18.13 21.60
C LYS A 9 -48.18 -18.84 21.44
N SER A 10 -48.13 -20.18 21.48
CA SER A 10 -46.90 -20.94 21.19
C SER A 10 -46.46 -20.79 19.74
N GLU A 11 -47.41 -20.82 18.80
CA GLU A 11 -47.14 -20.63 17.38
C GLU A 11 -46.59 -19.22 17.08
N LYS A 12 -47.16 -18.17 17.70
CA LYS A 12 -46.67 -16.80 17.54
C LYS A 12 -45.24 -16.62 18.07
N ARG A 13 -44.89 -17.27 19.18
CA ARG A 13 -43.52 -17.27 19.74
C ARG A 13 -42.54 -18.03 18.83
N PHE A 14 -42.91 -19.20 18.33
CA PHE A 14 -42.09 -19.96 17.40
C PHE A 14 -41.81 -19.17 16.12
N LYS A 15 -42.84 -18.55 15.53
CA LYS A 15 -42.69 -17.67 14.36
C LYS A 15 -41.81 -16.44 14.66
N MET A 16 -41.92 -15.86 15.86
CA MET A 16 -41.07 -14.75 16.28
C MET A 16 -39.61 -15.17 16.41
N TYR A 17 -39.33 -16.30 17.09
CA TYR A 17 -37.96 -16.82 17.22
C TYR A 17 -37.35 -17.17 15.87
N GLY A 18 -38.12 -17.78 14.96
CA GLY A 18 -37.67 -18.05 13.59
C GLY A 18 -37.31 -16.77 12.82
N LYS A 19 -38.17 -15.75 12.88
CA LYS A 19 -37.88 -14.45 12.26
C LYS A 19 -36.63 -13.80 12.84
N VAL A 20 -36.50 -13.78 14.17
CA VAL A 20 -35.32 -13.22 14.86
C VAL A 20 -34.05 -13.98 14.45
N ALA A 21 -34.09 -15.32 14.43
CA ALA A 21 -32.95 -16.14 14.03
C ALA A 21 -32.50 -15.84 12.59
N VAL A 22 -33.44 -15.74 11.65
CA VAL A 22 -33.14 -15.39 10.25
C VAL A 22 -32.58 -13.96 10.15
N THR A 23 -33.17 -12.99 10.84
CA THR A 23 -32.65 -11.60 10.86
C THR A 23 -31.23 -11.53 11.42
N VAL A 24 -30.94 -12.27 12.50
CA VAL A 24 -29.59 -12.34 13.08
C VAL A 24 -28.61 -12.98 12.10
N ALA A 25 -28.98 -14.09 11.44
CA ALA A 25 -28.14 -14.74 10.44
C ALA A 25 -27.81 -13.80 9.26
N ILE A 26 -28.81 -13.10 8.73
CA ILE A 26 -28.61 -12.11 7.66
C ILE A 26 -27.73 -10.96 8.14
N SER A 27 -27.92 -10.48 9.37
CA SER A 27 -27.09 -9.40 9.93
C SER A 27 -25.62 -9.79 10.03
N PHE A 28 -25.33 -11.02 10.49
CA PHE A 28 -23.96 -11.55 10.48
C PHE A 28 -23.38 -11.64 9.08
N LEU A 29 -24.16 -12.10 8.09
CA LEU A 29 -23.72 -12.15 6.71
C LEU A 29 -23.37 -10.75 6.17
N VAL A 30 -24.21 -9.74 6.44
CA VAL A 30 -23.96 -8.35 6.01
C VAL A 30 -22.69 -7.79 6.66
N ILE A 31 -22.49 -8.01 7.96
CA ILE A 31 -21.27 -7.58 8.67
C ILE A 31 -20.03 -8.25 8.07
N LEU A 32 -20.11 -9.55 7.79
CA LEU A 32 -19.01 -10.29 7.18
C LEU A 32 -18.66 -9.76 5.79
N LEU A 33 -19.66 -9.54 4.94
CA LEU A 33 -19.47 -8.95 3.61
C LEU A 33 -18.88 -7.53 3.71
N TYR A 34 -19.42 -6.70 4.60
CA TYR A 34 -18.89 -5.36 4.85
C TYR A 34 -17.40 -5.39 5.23
N ASN A 35 -17.00 -6.31 6.11
CA ASN A 35 -15.61 -6.46 6.53
C ASN A 35 -14.70 -6.91 5.37
N ILE A 36 -15.17 -7.85 4.54
CA ILE A 36 -14.42 -8.31 3.35
C ILE A 36 -14.22 -7.16 2.36
N PHE A 37 -15.29 -6.45 2.01
CA PHE A 37 -15.21 -5.36 1.04
C PHE A 37 -14.39 -4.18 1.56
N SER A 38 -14.63 -3.74 2.80
CA SER A 38 -13.87 -2.62 3.41
C SER A 38 -12.37 -2.92 3.49
N SER A 39 -11.99 -4.13 3.91
CA SER A 39 -10.59 -4.55 3.96
C SER A 39 -9.98 -4.67 2.55
N GLY A 40 -10.74 -5.21 1.60
CA GLY A 40 -10.29 -5.46 0.22
C GLY A 40 -10.08 -4.21 -0.63
N ILE A 41 -10.87 -3.14 -0.43
CA ILE A 41 -10.75 -1.89 -1.20
C ILE A 41 -9.32 -1.30 -1.11
N SER A 42 -8.66 -1.46 0.04
CA SER A 42 -7.28 -0.98 0.24
C SER A 42 -6.25 -1.67 -0.67
N ALA A 43 -6.51 -2.90 -1.13
CA ALA A 43 -5.58 -3.66 -1.98
C ALA A 43 -5.53 -3.13 -3.42
N PHE A 44 -6.58 -2.44 -3.87
CA PHE A 44 -6.63 -1.83 -5.21
C PHE A 44 -5.91 -0.47 -5.27
N LYS A 45 -5.63 0.14 -4.11
CA LYS A 45 -4.81 1.35 -4.02
C LYS A 45 -3.36 0.92 -3.87
N GLN A 46 -2.43 1.61 -4.51
CA GLN A 46 -1.00 1.38 -4.36
C GLN A 46 -0.30 2.69 -4.04
N THR A 47 0.68 2.63 -3.16
CA THR A 47 1.51 3.77 -2.79
C THR A 47 2.66 3.90 -3.78
N TYR A 48 2.95 5.14 -4.18
CA TYR A 48 4.06 5.47 -5.07
C TYR A 48 4.99 6.48 -4.41
N VAL A 49 6.28 6.36 -4.70
CA VAL A 49 7.33 7.28 -4.27
C VAL A 49 7.81 8.08 -5.47
N ALA A 50 7.87 9.41 -5.34
CA ALA A 50 8.46 10.27 -6.35
C ALA A 50 9.98 10.14 -6.31
N VAL A 51 10.58 9.86 -7.47
CA VAL A 51 12.03 9.78 -7.66
C VAL A 51 12.44 10.81 -8.68
N GLN A 52 13.42 11.64 -8.31
CA GLN A 52 14.00 12.63 -9.21
C GLN A 52 14.93 11.94 -10.21
N LEU A 53 14.61 12.06 -11.51
CA LEU A 53 15.41 11.57 -12.61
C LEU A 53 16.09 12.75 -13.33
N ASP A 54 17.28 12.46 -13.82
CA ASP A 54 18.12 13.33 -14.63
C ASP A 54 18.88 12.42 -15.61
N ILE A 55 18.19 12.03 -16.70
CA ILE A 55 18.72 11.12 -17.71
C ILE A 55 18.60 11.80 -19.07
N PRO A 56 19.72 12.22 -19.68
CA PRO A 56 19.70 12.92 -20.96
C PRO A 56 19.38 11.98 -22.13
N ALA A 57 18.86 12.54 -23.22
CA ALA A 57 18.43 11.86 -24.42
C ALA A 57 19.56 11.17 -25.19
N ASN A 58 20.80 11.67 -25.04
CA ASN A 58 21.99 11.16 -25.70
C ASN A 58 22.54 9.86 -25.08
N LEU A 59 22.05 9.47 -23.90
CA LEU A 59 22.42 8.23 -23.23
C LEU A 59 21.64 7.06 -23.82
N ASP A 60 22.34 5.98 -24.17
CA ASP A 60 21.69 4.76 -24.65
C ASP A 60 20.99 4.01 -23.51
N LYS A 61 19.67 4.24 -23.41
CA LYS A 61 18.79 3.67 -22.38
C LYS A 61 18.69 2.15 -22.42
N LYS A 62 19.00 1.48 -23.54
CA LYS A 62 18.99 0.01 -23.64
C LYS A 62 20.16 -0.63 -22.90
N THR A 63 21.29 0.07 -22.85
CA THR A 63 22.53 -0.42 -22.23
C THR A 63 22.56 -0.17 -20.72
N LEU A 64 21.75 0.77 -20.24
CA LEU A 64 21.62 1.10 -18.83
C LEU A 64 21.03 -0.07 -18.04
N ASN A 65 21.68 -0.42 -16.92
CA ASN A 65 21.12 -1.38 -15.98
C ASN A 65 20.00 -0.71 -15.16
N PRO A 66 18.71 -1.05 -15.36
CA PRO A 66 17.61 -0.31 -14.75
C PRO A 66 17.65 -0.34 -13.23
N ARG A 67 18.13 -1.44 -12.65
CA ARG A 67 18.29 -1.59 -11.20
C ARG A 67 19.34 -0.64 -10.64
N SER A 68 20.49 -0.57 -11.29
CA SER A 68 21.60 0.28 -10.82
C SER A 68 21.22 1.75 -10.94
N GLU A 69 20.63 2.13 -12.07
CA GLU A 69 20.34 3.53 -12.35
C GLU A 69 19.19 4.08 -11.49
N LEU A 70 18.09 3.35 -11.35
CA LEU A 70 17.02 3.74 -10.43
C LEU A 70 17.52 3.90 -9.00
N ASN A 71 18.34 2.95 -8.53
CA ASN A 71 18.92 3.01 -7.19
C ASN A 71 19.82 4.24 -7.02
N LYS A 72 20.64 4.58 -8.04
CA LYS A 72 21.49 5.78 -8.00
C LYS A 72 20.64 7.04 -7.96
N SER A 73 19.66 7.18 -8.85
CA SER A 73 18.77 8.34 -8.89
C SER A 73 18.03 8.54 -7.57
N PHE A 74 17.53 7.45 -6.98
CA PHE A 74 16.87 7.53 -5.69
C PHE A 74 17.81 7.92 -4.55
N LEU A 75 19.03 7.36 -4.50
CA LEU A 75 20.01 7.70 -3.47
C LEU A 75 20.53 9.14 -3.59
N LYS A 76 20.55 9.73 -4.79
CA LYS A 76 20.91 11.16 -4.98
C LYS A 76 19.96 12.10 -4.21
N MET A 77 18.73 11.68 -3.93
CA MET A 77 17.77 12.48 -3.16
C MET A 77 18.12 12.56 -1.66
N PHE A 78 19.04 11.70 -1.19
CA PHE A 78 19.49 11.60 0.19
C PHE A 78 21.02 11.69 0.26
N PRO A 79 21.62 12.87 -0.01
CA PRO A 79 23.07 13.05 -0.05
C PRO A 79 23.75 12.76 1.30
N ASP A 80 23.00 12.85 2.40
CA ASP A 80 23.51 12.67 3.76
C ASP A 80 23.76 11.20 4.13
N LEU A 81 23.32 10.22 3.31
CA LEU A 81 23.49 8.80 3.60
C LEU A 81 24.93 8.34 3.36
N GLN A 82 25.64 8.01 4.44
CA GLN A 82 27.04 7.59 4.40
C GLN A 82 27.17 6.07 4.40
N SER A 83 26.43 5.39 5.28
CA SER A 83 26.64 3.95 5.51
C SER A 83 25.94 3.06 4.47
N ARG A 84 26.48 1.86 4.28
CA ARG A 84 25.86 0.84 3.40
C ARG A 84 24.49 0.39 3.93
N ALA A 85 24.32 0.39 5.25
CA ALA A 85 23.06 0.05 5.90
C ALA A 85 21.99 1.11 5.61
N GLU A 86 22.31 2.39 5.77
CA GLU A 86 21.42 3.53 5.43
C GLU A 86 20.98 3.51 3.97
N LYS A 87 21.93 3.34 3.04
CA LYS A 87 21.62 3.27 1.61
C LYS A 87 20.69 2.09 1.31
N ARG A 88 20.89 0.95 1.98
CA ARG A 88 20.01 -0.22 1.84
C ARG A 88 18.62 0.04 2.42
N ALA A 89 18.53 0.71 3.56
CA ALA A 89 17.27 1.12 4.18
C ALA A 89 16.48 2.04 3.25
N ALA A 90 17.12 3.07 2.68
CA ALA A 90 16.50 3.93 1.67
C ALA A 90 15.98 3.11 0.48
N LEU A 91 16.85 2.33 -0.17
CA LEU A 91 16.46 1.52 -1.34
C LEU A 91 15.36 0.50 -1.06
N SER A 92 15.18 0.08 0.19
CA SER A 92 14.10 -0.83 0.59
C SER A 92 12.72 -0.18 0.63
N LEU A 93 12.62 1.15 0.59
CA LEU A 93 11.37 1.88 0.48
C LEU A 93 10.72 1.71 -0.91
N LEU A 94 11.52 1.41 -1.94
CA LEU A 94 11.03 1.09 -3.28
C LEU A 94 10.66 -0.39 -3.38
N SER A 95 9.59 -0.67 -4.11
CA SER A 95 9.20 -2.04 -4.43
C SER A 95 10.24 -2.71 -5.31
N LYS A 96 10.28 -4.05 -5.27
CA LYS A 96 10.97 -4.84 -6.31
C LYS A 96 10.41 -4.54 -7.71
N GLY A 97 9.11 -4.22 -7.78
CA GLY A 97 8.38 -3.85 -8.99
C GLY A 97 8.86 -2.56 -9.65
N ALA A 98 9.33 -1.59 -8.86
CA ALA A 98 9.76 -0.26 -9.33
C ALA A 98 10.85 -0.32 -10.43
N ARG A 99 11.69 -1.36 -10.40
CA ARG A 99 12.74 -1.55 -11.41
C ARG A 99 12.20 -1.95 -12.77
N TYR A 100 11.09 -2.68 -12.80
CA TYR A 100 10.40 -3.02 -14.04
C TYR A 100 9.67 -1.80 -14.58
N GLU A 101 8.98 -1.04 -13.73
CA GLU A 101 8.37 0.25 -14.11
C GLU A 101 9.40 1.22 -14.68
N PHE A 102 10.57 1.33 -14.04
CA PHE A 102 11.67 2.15 -14.52
C PHE A 102 12.24 1.65 -15.85
N LYS A 103 12.39 0.33 -16.01
CA LYS A 103 12.82 -0.25 -17.29
C LYS A 103 11.82 0.09 -18.41
N ASP A 104 10.53 -0.06 -18.16
CA ASP A 104 9.49 0.24 -19.15
C ASP A 104 9.46 1.73 -19.48
N LEU A 105 9.65 2.59 -18.49
CA LEU A 105 9.79 4.03 -18.67
C LEU A 105 11.00 4.39 -19.55
N LEU A 106 12.15 3.74 -19.35
CA LEU A 106 13.34 3.92 -20.18
C LEU A 106 13.09 3.53 -21.64
N LEU A 107 12.49 2.35 -21.86
CA LEU A 107 12.17 1.82 -23.20
C LEU A 107 11.16 2.70 -23.94
N ASN A 108 10.13 3.19 -23.23
CA ASN A 108 9.09 4.04 -23.82
C ASN A 108 9.55 5.47 -24.12
N ASN A 109 10.72 5.89 -23.63
CA ASN A 109 11.25 7.24 -23.79
C ASN A 109 12.65 7.24 -24.41
N GLU A 110 12.96 6.29 -25.28
CA GLU A 110 14.19 6.29 -26.07
C GLU A 110 14.36 7.60 -26.85
N GLY A 111 15.56 8.19 -26.79
CA GLY A 111 15.88 9.45 -27.47
C GLY A 111 15.24 10.71 -26.88
N LYS A 112 14.59 10.65 -25.71
CA LYS A 112 14.01 11.81 -25.00
C LYS A 112 14.72 12.05 -23.67
N ASP A 113 14.73 13.31 -23.21
CA ASP A 113 15.19 13.63 -21.86
C ASP A 113 14.17 13.12 -20.82
N LEU A 114 14.67 12.59 -19.70
CA LEU A 114 13.88 12.24 -18.52
C LEU A 114 14.38 13.08 -17.35
N ASN A 115 13.83 14.28 -17.24
CA ASN A 115 14.20 15.28 -16.25
C ASN A 115 12.97 15.63 -15.40
N GLY A 116 13.04 15.37 -14.10
CA GLY A 116 11.96 15.67 -13.16
C GLY A 116 11.57 14.51 -12.27
N TYR A 117 10.42 14.62 -11.60
CA TYR A 117 9.92 13.60 -10.69
C TYR A 117 9.06 12.58 -11.40
N TYR A 118 9.38 11.31 -11.20
CA TYR A 118 8.61 10.18 -11.71
C TYR A 118 8.21 9.26 -10.57
N TRP A 119 7.00 8.71 -10.66
CA TRP A 119 6.39 7.91 -9.61
C TRP A 119 6.73 6.44 -9.79
N PHE A 120 7.24 5.82 -8.72
CA PHE A 120 7.58 4.39 -8.71
C PHE A 120 6.94 3.69 -7.52
N LEU A 121 6.58 2.42 -7.71
CA LEU A 121 5.86 1.64 -6.71
C LEU A 121 6.64 1.55 -5.39
N ALA A 122 5.97 1.89 -4.29
CA ALA A 122 6.49 1.76 -2.94
C ALA A 122 6.55 0.30 -2.47
N SER A 123 7.45 0.01 -1.54
CA SER A 123 7.50 -1.28 -0.86
C SER A 123 6.21 -1.59 -0.11
N SER A 124 5.91 -2.87 0.10
CA SER A 124 4.70 -3.30 0.81
C SER A 124 4.65 -2.76 2.24
N ASP A 125 5.80 -2.67 2.92
CA ASP A 125 5.87 -2.14 4.29
C ASP A 125 5.50 -0.64 4.31
N LEU A 126 6.06 0.15 3.39
CA LEU A 126 5.73 1.55 3.22
C LEU A 126 4.26 1.74 2.81
N ASP A 127 3.76 0.93 1.89
CA ASP A 127 2.37 0.98 1.44
C ASP A 127 1.37 0.72 2.59
N MET A 128 1.65 -0.28 3.43
CA MET A 128 0.83 -0.57 4.62
C MET A 128 0.86 0.56 5.65
N TYR A 129 2.00 1.25 5.79
CA TYR A 129 2.13 2.42 6.66
C TYR A 129 1.32 3.61 6.13
N ILE A 130 1.49 3.96 4.86
CA ILE A 130 0.77 5.08 4.23
C ILE A 130 -0.74 4.84 4.21
N LYS A 131 -1.19 3.59 4.05
CA LYS A 131 -2.60 3.21 4.14
C LYS A 131 -3.16 3.23 5.57
N GLY A 132 -2.32 3.36 6.58
CA GLY A 132 -2.71 3.34 7.99
C GLY A 132 -3.04 1.95 8.54
N THR A 133 -2.77 0.88 7.77
CA THR A 133 -2.90 -0.52 8.24
C THR A 133 -1.90 -0.80 9.36
N VAL A 134 -0.72 -0.18 9.28
CA VAL A 134 0.30 -0.19 10.32
C VAL A 134 0.42 1.20 10.92
N LYS A 135 0.23 1.31 12.24
CA LYS A 135 0.38 2.58 12.96
C LYS A 135 1.82 2.78 13.42
N ARG A 136 2.28 4.03 13.41
CA ARG A 136 3.56 4.44 14.01
C ARG A 136 3.51 4.20 15.51
N GLN A 137 4.56 3.59 16.05
CA GLN A 137 4.81 3.36 17.47
C GLN A 137 6.18 3.96 17.79
N GLY A 138 6.19 5.17 18.34
CA GLY A 138 7.41 5.96 18.52
C GLY A 138 8.08 6.24 17.18
N ASP A 139 9.29 5.74 17.00
CA ASP A 139 10.06 5.89 15.75
C ASP A 139 10.03 4.67 14.84
N THR A 140 9.12 3.72 15.06
CA THR A 140 8.98 2.54 14.19
C THR A 140 7.54 2.36 13.72
N ALA A 141 7.33 1.60 12.65
CA ALA A 141 6.00 1.25 12.18
C ALA A 141 5.99 -0.17 11.58
N GLY A 142 5.55 -1.16 12.33
CA GLY A 142 5.47 -2.55 11.87
C GLY A 142 6.85 -3.11 11.51
N ARG A 143 7.14 -3.26 10.21
CA ARG A 143 8.44 -3.72 9.67
C ARG A 143 9.35 -2.56 9.24
N ILE A 144 8.93 -1.32 9.48
CA ILE A 144 9.69 -0.11 9.21
C ILE A 144 10.50 0.26 10.44
N ASP A 145 11.82 0.31 10.29
CA ASP A 145 12.76 0.70 11.34
C ASP A 145 12.87 2.23 11.49
N GLU A 146 13.58 2.68 12.54
CA GLU A 146 13.76 4.10 12.84
C GLU A 146 14.45 4.89 11.71
N TYR A 147 15.38 4.26 11.00
CA TYR A 147 16.07 4.93 9.91
C TYR A 147 15.16 5.13 8.71
N GLN A 148 14.40 4.10 8.35
CA GLN A 148 13.39 4.16 7.29
C GLN A 148 12.33 5.19 7.64
N MET A 149 11.87 5.28 8.89
CA MET A 149 10.91 6.29 9.33
C MET A 149 11.43 7.72 9.09
N LYS A 150 12.69 8.01 9.45
CA LYS A 150 13.30 9.33 9.18
C LYS A 150 13.34 9.65 7.68
N LEU A 151 13.65 8.67 6.85
CA LEU A 151 13.66 8.84 5.39
C LEU A 151 12.26 9.07 4.82
N ILE A 152 11.24 8.41 5.37
CA ILE A 152 9.84 8.61 5.00
C ILE A 152 9.39 10.03 5.36
N ASP A 153 9.74 10.51 6.55
CA ASP A 153 9.43 11.87 6.99
C ASP A 153 10.06 12.92 6.03
N ILE A 154 11.30 12.68 5.57
CA ILE A 154 11.95 13.51 4.53
C ILE A 154 11.17 13.48 3.21
N LEU A 155 10.77 12.29 2.74
CA LEU A 155 10.02 12.15 1.49
C LEU A 155 8.66 12.85 1.54
N GLN A 156 7.96 12.78 2.68
CA GLN A 156 6.69 13.47 2.87
C GLN A 156 6.84 14.98 2.92
N SER A 157 7.96 15.50 3.44
CA SER A 157 8.22 16.95 3.50
C SER A 157 8.55 17.59 2.15
N LYS A 158 8.94 16.79 1.15
CA LYS A 158 9.32 17.25 -0.20
C LYS A 158 8.15 17.25 -1.20
N ILE A 159 6.95 16.86 -0.75
CA ILE A 159 5.70 16.87 -1.50
C ILE A 159 4.86 18.04 -0.99
#